data_AF-A0A328L4Q0-F1
#
_entry.id   AF-A0A328L4Q0-F1
#
_cell.length_a   1.000
_cell.length_b   1.000
_cell.length_c   1.000
_cell.angle_alpha   90.00
_cell.angle_beta   90.00
_cell.angle_gamma   90.00
#
_symmetry.space_group_name_H-M   'P 1'
#
loop_
_entity.id
_entity.type
_entity.pdbx_description
1 polymer ?
#
loop_
_entity_poly.entity_id
_entity_poly.type
_entity_poly.pdbx_seq_one_letter_code
_entity_poly.pdbx_strand_id
1 'polypeptide(L)'
;MITIKQAKEVLHDAGYQMGSPAQQQSRKNYAIKKSEMSEKRFAMQDVTNYETIRNQLTQGQKGVLLLLTTAMKVKKGGQLFKGQFERLTVEDVSSMIDKKRRQTNDILIELEQIGAISKEKVGKNVYINIVEDFYLCGFMEEKRPMVKIFKKRLREVAGLLSLNEMGFLADILAHVHWTTHIICSNPTEPDVSKLEVWRAKDIVEVLGYSRNFVGATLRKFKRNEITMEIGTIIDVICLDPELVHRSAKEVTLMDIKEVARKIHLSSSNYRNANKK
;
A
#
# COMPACT_ATOMS: atom_id res chain seq x y z
N MET A 1 -0.21 -20.71 55.87
CA MET A 1 0.74 -19.98 54.99
C MET A 1 0.87 -20.76 53.69
N ILE A 2 0.48 -20.17 52.55
CA ILE A 2 0.66 -20.81 51.24
C ILE A 2 2.13 -20.65 50.85
N THR A 3 2.79 -21.74 50.49
CA THR A 3 4.18 -21.67 50.02
C THR A 3 4.26 -21.04 48.64
N ILE A 4 5.37 -20.36 48.33
CA ILE A 4 5.60 -19.73 47.02
C ILE A 4 5.44 -20.73 45.87
N LYS A 5 5.71 -22.02 46.12
CA LYS A 5 5.55 -23.10 45.15
C LYS A 5 4.07 -23.38 44.83
N GLN A 6 3.24 -23.52 45.85
CA GLN A 6 1.79 -23.71 45.71
C GLN A 6 1.11 -22.53 45.02
N ALA A 7 1.56 -21.30 45.30
CA ALA A 7 1.05 -20.11 44.62
C ALA A 7 1.40 -20.07 43.12
N LYS A 8 2.56 -20.59 42.72
CA LYS A 8 2.98 -20.66 41.31
C LYS A 8 2.19 -21.71 40.52
N GLU A 9 1.93 -22.87 41.13
CA GLU A 9 1.13 -23.94 40.50
C GLU A 9 -0.31 -23.47 40.24
N VAL A 10 -0.96 -22.82 41.22
CA VAL A 10 -2.31 -22.29 41.06
C VAL A 10 -2.40 -21.24 39.94
N LEU A 11 -1.41 -20.37 39.81
CA LEU A 11 -1.38 -19.34 38.75
C LEU A 11 -1.12 -19.96 37.37
N HIS A 12 -0.26 -20.97 37.29
CA HIS A 12 0.00 -21.68 36.05
C HIS A 12 -1.23 -22.45 35.55
N ASP A 13 -1.93 -23.15 36.44
CA ASP A 13 -3.12 -23.93 36.11
C ASP A 13 -4.31 -23.05 35.71
N ALA A 14 -4.36 -21.82 36.21
CA ALA A 14 -5.31 -20.79 35.79
C ALA A 14 -4.91 -20.07 34.47
N GLY A 15 -3.85 -20.52 33.79
CA GLY A 15 -3.41 -20.02 32.49
C GLY A 15 -2.57 -18.73 32.53
N TYR A 16 -2.15 -18.28 33.72
CA TYR A 16 -1.31 -17.08 33.85
C TYR A 16 0.14 -17.40 33.55
N GLN A 17 0.74 -16.64 32.62
CA GLN A 17 2.17 -16.68 32.38
C GLN A 17 2.91 -15.77 33.36
N MET A 18 3.64 -16.37 34.30
CA MET A 18 4.53 -15.65 35.20
C MET A 18 5.81 -15.23 34.46
N GLY A 19 6.06 -13.92 34.40
CA GLY A 19 7.29 -13.36 33.85
C GLY A 19 7.86 -12.28 34.77
N SER A 20 9.18 -12.26 34.97
CA SER A 20 9.81 -11.17 35.72
C SER A 20 9.60 -9.82 35.00
N PRO A 21 9.67 -8.68 35.71
CA PRO A 21 9.61 -7.36 35.07
C PRO A 21 10.61 -7.20 33.92
N ALA A 22 11.82 -7.78 34.06
CA ALA A 22 12.84 -7.80 33.02
C ALA A 22 12.44 -8.66 31.79
N GLN A 23 11.78 -9.80 31.99
CA GLN A 23 11.26 -10.64 30.90
C GLN A 23 10.10 -9.96 30.18
N GLN A 24 9.19 -9.30 30.90
CA GLN A 24 8.11 -8.51 30.30
C GLN A 24 8.68 -7.34 29.47
N GLN A 25 9.68 -6.62 30.01
CA GLN A 25 10.34 -5.54 29.29
C GLN A 25 11.10 -6.04 28.06
N SER A 26 11.79 -7.19 28.16
CA SER A 26 12.46 -7.82 27.03
C SER A 26 11.48 -8.23 25.93
N ARG A 27 10.33 -8.83 26.28
CA ARG A 27 9.26 -9.16 25.32
C ARG A 27 8.70 -7.91 24.64
N LYS A 28 8.45 -6.84 25.39
CA LYS A 28 8.04 -5.54 24.84
C LYS A 28 9.09 -4.98 23.88
N ASN A 29 10.36 -4.97 24.28
CA ASN A 29 11.47 -4.49 23.46
C ASN A 29 11.66 -5.34 22.20
N TYR A 30 11.47 -6.66 22.26
CA TYR A 30 11.53 -7.54 21.10
C TYR A 30 10.36 -7.29 20.14
N ALA A 31 9.14 -7.12 20.66
CA ALA A 31 7.97 -6.77 19.87
C ALA A 31 8.16 -5.42 19.17
N ILE A 32 8.71 -4.41 19.87
CA ILE A 32 9.06 -3.10 19.31
C ILE A 32 10.14 -3.25 18.23
N LYS A 33 11.23 -3.97 18.49
CA LYS A 33 12.29 -4.20 17.47
C LYS A 33 11.75 -4.91 16.23
N LYS A 34 10.87 -5.89 16.42
CA LYS A 34 10.22 -6.63 15.33
C LYS A 34 9.25 -5.74 14.55
N SER A 35 8.50 -4.86 15.22
CA SER A 35 7.63 -3.87 14.57
C SER A 35 8.46 -2.87 13.77
N GLU A 36 9.52 -2.30 14.37
CA GLU A 36 10.41 -1.35 13.72
C GLU A 36 11.12 -1.94 12.48
N MET A 37 11.53 -3.23 12.55
CA MET A 37 12.04 -3.95 11.37
C MET A 37 10.97 -4.13 10.29
N SER A 38 9.73 -4.42 10.69
CA SER A 38 8.62 -4.55 9.75
C SER A 38 8.29 -3.21 9.09
N GLU A 39 8.18 -2.14 9.87
CA GLU A 39 7.88 -0.78 9.46
C GLU A 39 8.90 -0.23 8.45
N LYS A 40 10.17 -0.60 8.59
CA LYS A 40 11.21 -0.23 7.61
C LYS A 40 10.94 -0.80 6.22
N ARG A 41 10.14 -1.86 6.09
CA ARG A 41 9.90 -2.57 4.82
C ARG A 41 8.72 -2.01 4.02
N PHE A 42 7.82 -1.26 4.65
CA PHE A 42 6.63 -0.73 3.98
C PHE A 42 6.51 0.79 4.05
N ALA A 43 5.83 1.35 3.06
CA ALA A 43 5.18 2.65 3.14
C ALA A 43 3.66 2.40 3.23
N MET A 44 2.88 3.41 3.60
CA MET A 44 1.43 3.33 3.62
C MET A 44 0.83 4.49 2.85
N GLN A 45 -0.19 4.21 2.04
CA GLN A 45 -1.04 5.24 1.42
C GLN A 45 -2.26 5.47 2.30
N ASP A 46 -2.51 6.74 2.65
CA ASP A 46 -3.77 7.18 3.25
C ASP A 46 -4.85 7.21 2.17
N VAL A 47 -5.80 6.29 2.23
CA VAL A 47 -6.81 6.14 1.18
C VAL A 47 -7.69 7.38 1.09
N THR A 48 -8.10 7.93 2.23
CA THR A 48 -8.98 9.09 2.29
C THR A 48 -8.29 10.32 1.73
N ASN A 49 -7.08 10.63 2.22
CA ASN A 49 -6.35 11.81 1.80
C ASN A 49 -5.83 11.69 0.37
N TYR A 50 -5.43 10.50 -0.06
CA TYR A 50 -5.04 10.30 -1.46
C TYR A 50 -6.18 10.63 -2.43
N GLU A 51 -7.40 10.19 -2.12
CA GLU A 51 -8.58 10.48 -2.94
C GLU A 51 -8.89 11.98 -3.07
N THR A 52 -8.60 12.80 -2.05
CA THR A 52 -8.85 14.26 -2.11
C THR A 52 -7.95 14.99 -3.10
N ILE A 53 -6.72 14.51 -3.31
CA ILE A 53 -5.76 15.09 -4.26
C ILE A 53 -5.70 14.33 -5.59
N ARG A 54 -6.32 13.15 -5.68
CA ARG A 54 -6.22 12.24 -6.82
C ARG A 54 -6.52 12.91 -8.16
N ASN A 55 -7.56 13.73 -8.23
CA ASN A 55 -7.99 14.38 -9.47
C ASN A 55 -7.18 15.64 -9.80
N GLN A 56 -6.37 16.13 -8.87
CA GLN A 56 -5.45 17.26 -9.07
C GLN A 56 -4.11 16.80 -9.65
N LEU A 57 -3.82 15.49 -9.56
CA LEU A 57 -2.58 14.89 -10.03
C LEU A 57 -2.74 14.28 -11.42
N THR A 58 -1.76 14.53 -12.29
CA THR A 58 -1.61 13.77 -13.53
C THR A 58 -1.20 12.32 -13.23
N GLN A 59 -1.46 11.39 -14.16
CA GLN A 59 -1.07 9.99 -14.00
C GLN A 59 0.43 9.82 -13.73
N GLY A 60 1.27 10.59 -14.44
CA GLY A 60 2.72 10.57 -14.23
C GLY A 60 3.11 11.06 -12.84
N GLN A 61 2.50 12.15 -12.35
CA GLN A 61 2.73 12.68 -11.01
C GLN A 61 2.35 11.67 -9.91
N LYS A 62 1.21 10.98 -10.04
CA LYS A 62 0.81 9.89 -9.13
C LYS A 62 1.86 8.78 -9.09
N GLY A 63 2.38 8.40 -10.26
CA GLY A 63 3.44 7.39 -10.36
C GLY A 63 4.75 7.83 -9.71
N VAL A 64 5.13 9.10 -9.87
CA VAL A 64 6.29 9.68 -9.18
C VAL A 64 6.09 9.63 -7.66
N LEU A 65 4.96 10.10 -7.13
CA LEU A 65 4.68 10.04 -5.69
C LEU A 65 4.78 8.61 -5.16
N LEU A 66 4.13 7.64 -5.81
CA LEU A 66 4.19 6.24 -5.42
C LEU A 66 5.64 5.72 -5.41
N LEU A 67 6.43 6.04 -6.44
CA LEU A 67 7.83 5.61 -6.51
C LEU A 67 8.70 6.23 -5.41
N LEU A 68 8.50 7.51 -5.09
CA LEU A 68 9.22 8.19 -4.01
C LEU A 68 8.99 7.50 -2.64
N THR A 69 7.84 6.85 -2.43
CA THR A 69 7.57 6.10 -1.20
C THR A 69 8.61 5.00 -0.91
N THR A 70 9.25 4.45 -1.96
CA THR A 70 10.31 3.43 -1.83
C THR A 70 11.55 3.95 -1.09
N ALA A 71 11.73 5.27 -1.05
CA ALA A 71 12.84 5.96 -0.42
C ALA A 71 12.52 6.53 0.98
N MET A 72 11.28 6.39 1.45
CA MET A 72 10.88 6.84 2.78
C MET A 72 11.50 5.99 3.88
N LYS A 73 11.75 6.63 5.03
CA LYS A 73 12.21 5.97 6.25
C LYS A 73 11.31 6.25 7.45
N VAL A 74 11.27 5.26 8.33
CA VAL A 74 10.53 5.30 9.59
C VAL A 74 11.06 6.41 10.48
N LYS A 75 10.15 7.18 11.10
CA LYS A 75 10.45 8.27 12.05
C LYS A 75 11.36 9.35 11.44
N LYS A 76 11.15 9.68 10.16
CA LYS A 76 11.90 10.72 9.45
C LYS A 76 11.03 11.81 8.81
N GLY A 77 9.75 11.92 9.16
CA GLY A 77 8.92 13.06 8.76
C GLY A 77 8.83 13.24 7.25
N GLY A 78 8.60 12.13 6.52
CA GLY A 78 8.52 12.16 5.06
C GLY A 78 9.84 12.33 4.31
N GLN A 79 10.98 12.47 4.99
CA GLN A 79 12.29 12.58 4.34
C GLN A 79 12.65 11.34 3.51
N LEU A 80 13.22 11.60 2.34
CA LEU A 80 13.60 10.57 1.38
C LEU A 80 15.11 10.32 1.39
N PHE A 81 15.52 9.06 1.22
CA PHE A 81 16.91 8.66 1.29
C PHE A 81 17.36 7.71 0.18
N LYS A 82 18.58 7.93 -0.30
CA LYS A 82 19.35 6.99 -1.09
C LYS A 82 20.25 6.18 -0.14
N GLY A 83 19.92 4.90 0.06
CA GLY A 83 20.63 4.07 1.03
C GLY A 83 20.39 4.50 2.48
N GLN A 84 21.39 4.38 3.35
CA GLN A 84 21.19 4.46 4.81
C GLN A 84 21.22 5.88 5.40
N PHE A 85 21.97 6.82 4.82
CA PHE A 85 22.19 8.13 5.43
C PHE A 85 22.05 9.32 4.47
N GLU A 86 22.14 9.09 3.17
CA GLU A 86 22.14 10.16 2.18
C GLU A 86 20.70 10.54 1.82
N ARG A 87 20.37 11.82 1.91
CA ARG A 87 19.04 12.34 1.54
C ARG A 87 18.92 12.50 0.02
N LEU A 88 17.74 12.21 -0.51
CA LEU A 88 17.44 12.34 -1.92
C LEU A 88 17.41 13.80 -2.35
N THR A 89 18.27 14.14 -3.30
CA THR A 89 18.24 15.43 -3.99
C THR A 89 17.33 15.37 -5.22
N VAL A 90 17.07 16.54 -5.82
CA VAL A 90 16.44 16.62 -7.15
C VAL A 90 17.18 15.76 -8.20
N GLU A 91 18.50 15.69 -8.15
CA GLU A 91 19.29 14.91 -9.12
C GLU A 91 19.05 13.41 -8.95
N ASP A 92 18.99 12.96 -7.70
CA ASP A 92 18.68 11.56 -7.39
C ASP A 92 17.24 11.21 -7.80
N VAL A 93 16.28 12.13 -7.63
CA VAL A 93 14.91 11.94 -8.13
C VAL A 93 14.90 11.86 -9.65
N SER A 94 15.66 12.71 -10.34
CA SER A 94 15.79 12.69 -11.81
C SER A 94 16.23 11.32 -12.32
N SER A 95 17.25 10.76 -11.65
CA SER A 95 17.76 9.41 -11.92
C SER A 95 16.73 8.32 -11.58
N MET A 96 16.00 8.48 -10.47
CA MET A 96 15.00 7.51 -10.01
C MET A 96 13.80 7.40 -10.96
N ILE A 97 13.33 8.51 -11.52
CA ILE A 97 12.15 8.53 -12.41
C ILE A 97 12.51 8.43 -13.90
N ASP A 98 13.80 8.29 -14.22
CA ASP A 98 14.36 8.27 -15.57
C ASP A 98 13.86 9.45 -16.44
N LYS A 99 14.02 10.67 -15.92
CA LYS A 99 13.69 11.93 -16.61
C LYS A 99 14.87 12.89 -16.58
N LYS A 100 14.85 13.84 -17.50
CA LYS A 100 15.81 14.97 -17.48
C LYS A 100 15.50 15.88 -16.31
N ARG A 101 16.54 16.43 -15.68
CA ARG A 101 16.45 17.34 -14.52
C ARG A 101 15.41 18.45 -14.67
N ARG A 102 15.28 19.05 -15.86
CA ARG A 102 14.24 20.06 -16.15
C ARG A 102 12.82 19.50 -15.97
N GLN A 103 12.52 18.38 -16.62
CA GLN A 103 11.21 17.73 -16.51
C GLN A 103 10.93 17.27 -15.08
N THR A 104 11.95 16.76 -14.39
CA THR A 104 11.86 16.41 -12.97
C THR A 104 11.51 17.62 -12.12
N ASN A 105 12.18 18.76 -12.35
CA ASN A 105 11.88 19.99 -11.63
C ASN A 105 10.45 20.48 -11.87
N ASP A 106 9.98 20.45 -13.12
CA ASP A 106 8.62 20.86 -13.47
C ASP A 106 7.58 20.01 -12.70
N ILE A 107 7.74 18.69 -12.72
CA ILE A 107 6.90 17.75 -11.95
C ILE A 107 6.97 18.04 -10.45
N LEU A 108 8.17 18.24 -9.90
CA LEU A 108 8.35 18.51 -8.46
C LEU A 108 7.82 19.88 -8.05
N ILE A 109 7.74 20.88 -8.95
CA ILE A 109 7.11 22.17 -8.66
C ILE A 109 5.60 21.99 -8.55
N GLU A 110 4.99 21.28 -9.49
CA GLU A 110 3.55 21.00 -9.47
C GLU A 110 3.15 20.18 -8.24
N LEU A 111 3.91 19.14 -7.91
CA LEU A 111 3.69 18.32 -6.70
C LEU A 111 3.81 19.13 -5.41
N GLU A 112 4.72 20.09 -5.36
CA GLU A 112 4.90 20.99 -4.20
C GLU A 112 3.75 22.00 -4.10
N GLN A 113 3.26 22.52 -5.22
CA GLN A 113 2.10 23.41 -5.27
C GLN A 113 0.80 22.74 -4.80
N ILE A 114 0.64 21.44 -5.10
CA ILE A 114 -0.48 20.61 -4.62
C ILE A 114 -0.31 20.27 -3.12
N GLY A 115 0.88 20.46 -2.55
CA GLY A 115 1.18 20.12 -1.16
C GLY A 115 1.47 18.63 -0.95
N ALA A 116 1.72 17.85 -2.01
CA ALA A 116 2.05 16.43 -1.90
C ALA A 116 3.51 16.19 -1.47
N ILE A 117 4.39 17.15 -1.75
CA ILE A 117 5.80 17.14 -1.35
C ILE A 117 6.22 18.50 -0.80
N SER A 118 7.36 18.54 -0.12
CA SER A 118 8.07 19.79 0.21
C SER A 118 9.54 19.71 -0.21
N LYS A 119 10.11 20.88 -0.56
CA LYS A 119 11.54 21.01 -0.82
C LYS A 119 12.25 21.70 0.34
N GLU A 120 13.43 21.19 0.69
CA GLU A 120 14.29 21.76 1.72
C GLU A 120 15.64 22.12 1.11
N LYS A 121 15.98 23.41 1.13
CA LYS A 121 17.27 23.89 0.62
C LYS A 121 18.29 23.96 1.75
N VAL A 122 19.39 23.23 1.61
CA VAL A 122 20.53 23.26 2.54
C VAL A 122 21.80 23.50 1.74
N GLY A 123 22.35 24.72 1.87
CA GLY A 123 23.48 25.16 1.05
C GLY A 123 23.15 25.14 -0.45
N LYS A 124 23.90 24.34 -1.21
CA LYS A 124 23.71 24.16 -2.67
C LYS A 124 22.71 23.05 -3.02
N ASN A 125 22.32 22.23 -2.06
CA ASN A 125 21.46 21.07 -2.30
C ASN A 125 19.99 21.39 -2.03
N VAL A 126 19.10 20.79 -2.82
CA VAL A 126 17.65 20.82 -2.64
C VAL A 126 17.19 19.39 -2.41
N TYR A 127 16.73 19.12 -1.19
CA TYR A 127 16.23 17.83 -0.76
C TYR A 127 14.72 17.76 -0.89
N ILE A 128 14.20 16.56 -1.15
CA ILE A 128 12.77 16.31 -1.36
C ILE A 128 12.20 15.50 -0.19
N ASN A 129 11.02 15.89 0.27
CA ASN A 129 10.24 15.18 1.30
C ASN A 129 8.82 14.93 0.80
N ILE A 130 8.23 13.80 1.15
CA ILE A 130 6.78 13.57 0.96
C ILE A 130 6.02 14.16 2.15
N VAL A 131 4.87 14.78 1.91
CA VAL A 131 3.98 15.19 3.00
C VAL A 131 3.24 13.96 3.56
N GLU A 132 3.36 13.73 4.87
CA GLU A 132 2.91 12.49 5.51
C GLU A 132 1.39 12.29 5.57
N ASP A 133 0.61 13.28 5.13
CA ASP A 133 -0.85 13.18 5.03
C ASP A 133 -1.32 12.21 3.94
N PHE A 134 -0.52 11.99 2.88
CA PHE A 134 -0.90 11.12 1.75
C PHE A 134 -0.16 9.78 1.78
N TYR A 135 1.13 9.83 2.13
CA TYR A 135 1.95 8.64 2.27
C TYR A 135 2.85 8.75 3.48
N LEU A 136 2.98 7.66 4.23
CA LEU A 136 3.76 7.64 5.46
C LEU A 136 4.57 6.35 5.63
N CYS A 137 5.60 6.39 6.46
CA CYS A 137 6.44 5.23 6.74
C CYS A 137 6.69 5.14 8.25
N GLY A 138 6.16 4.10 8.90
CA GLY A 138 6.30 3.92 10.35
C GLY A 138 4.99 3.60 11.06
N PHE A 139 4.85 4.14 12.27
CA PHE A 139 3.72 3.90 13.16
C PHE A 139 2.54 4.84 12.85
N MET A 140 1.32 4.38 13.17
CA MET A 140 0.09 5.14 13.02
C MET A 140 -0.89 4.90 14.17
N GLU A 141 -1.66 5.95 14.48
CA GLU A 141 -2.86 5.86 15.31
C GLU A 141 -3.99 5.17 14.53
N GLU A 142 -4.69 4.24 15.20
CA GLU A 142 -5.46 3.11 14.63
C GLU A 142 -6.73 3.42 13.80
N LYS A 143 -6.93 4.64 13.26
CA LYS A 143 -8.25 5.04 12.73
C LYS A 143 -8.35 5.43 11.25
N ARG A 144 -7.28 5.35 10.46
CA ARG A 144 -7.34 5.73 9.04
C ARG A 144 -7.34 4.52 8.08
N PRO A 145 -8.16 4.51 7.01
CA PRO A 145 -8.10 3.47 5.99
C PRO A 145 -6.78 3.61 5.21
N MET A 146 -5.95 2.57 5.26
CA MET A 146 -4.57 2.61 4.75
C MET A 146 -4.23 1.38 3.93
N VAL A 147 -3.31 1.54 2.97
CA VAL A 147 -2.73 0.43 2.20
C VAL A 147 -1.25 0.33 2.50
N LYS A 148 -0.77 -0.81 3.03
CA LYS A 148 0.67 -1.04 3.15
C LYS A 148 1.23 -1.45 1.79
N ILE A 149 2.36 -0.85 1.46
CA ILE A 149 3.06 -1.00 0.19
C ILE A 149 4.46 -1.51 0.50
N PHE A 150 4.80 -2.72 0.04
CA PHE A 150 6.11 -3.28 0.30
C PHE A 150 7.16 -2.62 -0.60
N LYS A 151 8.03 -1.81 -0.01
CA LYS A 151 8.97 -0.94 -0.74
C LYS A 151 9.97 -1.72 -1.59
N LYS A 152 10.31 -2.95 -1.20
CA LYS A 152 11.21 -3.83 -1.97
C LYS A 152 10.51 -4.27 -3.26
N ARG A 153 9.33 -4.89 -3.14
CA ARG A 153 8.54 -5.39 -4.27
C ARG A 153 8.10 -4.24 -5.19
N LEU A 154 7.70 -3.10 -4.63
CA LEU A 154 7.39 -1.91 -5.43
C LEU A 154 8.58 -1.44 -6.29
N ARG A 155 9.81 -1.54 -5.78
CA ARG A 155 11.03 -1.15 -6.53
C ARG A 155 11.31 -2.08 -7.71
N GLU A 156 11.09 -3.38 -7.51
CA GLU A 156 11.21 -4.39 -8.58
C GLU A 156 10.19 -4.11 -9.68
N VAL A 157 8.94 -3.86 -9.29
CA VAL A 157 7.84 -3.53 -10.21
C VAL A 157 8.05 -2.20 -10.91
N ALA A 158 8.57 -1.17 -10.23
CA ALA A 158 8.78 0.15 -10.81
C ALA A 158 9.74 0.13 -12.00
N GLY A 159 10.74 -0.77 -12.02
CA GLY A 159 11.63 -0.94 -13.17
C GLY A 159 10.95 -1.54 -14.41
N LEU A 160 9.74 -2.07 -14.27
CA LEU A 160 8.98 -2.73 -15.34
C LEU A 160 7.85 -1.82 -15.87
N LEU A 161 7.49 -0.77 -15.13
CA LEU A 161 6.34 0.09 -15.40
C LEU A 161 6.76 1.49 -15.82
N SER A 162 5.98 2.10 -16.71
CA SER A 162 6.03 3.54 -16.95
C SER A 162 5.45 4.31 -15.76
N LEU A 163 5.78 5.61 -15.66
CA LEU A 163 5.22 6.47 -14.61
C LEU A 163 3.68 6.54 -14.66
N ASN A 164 3.07 6.49 -15.84
CA ASN A 164 1.61 6.49 -15.95
C ASN A 164 1.00 5.17 -15.45
N GLU A 165 1.65 4.04 -15.72
CA GLU A 165 1.23 2.73 -15.18
C GLU A 165 1.44 2.66 -13.65
N MET A 166 2.49 3.29 -13.13
CA MET A 166 2.68 3.48 -11.69
C MET A 166 1.60 4.38 -11.08
N GLY A 167 1.15 5.41 -11.80
CA GLY A 167 0.02 6.24 -11.38
C GLY A 167 -1.29 5.48 -11.35
N PHE A 168 -1.51 4.62 -12.34
CA PHE A 168 -2.63 3.68 -12.35
C PHE A 168 -2.57 2.72 -11.17
N LEU A 169 -1.39 2.18 -10.85
CA LEU A 169 -1.20 1.37 -9.63
C LEU A 169 -1.59 2.17 -8.38
N ALA A 170 -1.13 3.41 -8.25
CA ALA A 170 -1.44 4.26 -7.10
C ALA A 170 -2.94 4.51 -6.91
N ASP A 171 -3.71 4.66 -8.00
CA ASP A 171 -5.16 4.81 -7.94
C ASP A 171 -5.85 3.51 -7.51
N ILE A 172 -5.46 2.35 -8.08
CA ILE A 172 -6.14 1.09 -7.73
C ILE A 172 -5.86 0.64 -6.29
N LEU A 173 -4.73 1.06 -5.69
CA LEU A 173 -4.40 0.75 -4.29
C LEU A 173 -5.56 1.11 -3.35
N ALA A 174 -6.18 2.27 -3.54
CA ALA A 174 -7.32 2.77 -2.75
C ALA A 174 -8.53 1.82 -2.75
N HIS A 175 -8.66 0.99 -3.77
CA HIS A 175 -9.81 0.11 -4.02
C HIS A 175 -9.56 -1.37 -3.70
N VAL A 176 -8.43 -1.68 -3.05
CA VAL A 176 -8.07 -3.05 -2.68
C VAL A 176 -8.78 -3.45 -1.39
N HIS A 177 -9.54 -4.54 -1.42
CA HIS A 177 -10.21 -5.05 -0.23
C HIS A 177 -9.22 -5.55 0.84
N TRP A 178 -9.48 -5.19 2.09
CA TRP A 178 -8.53 -5.35 3.21
C TRP A 178 -8.03 -6.78 3.50
N THR A 179 -8.86 -7.79 3.23
CA THR A 179 -8.60 -9.20 3.56
C THR A 179 -8.50 -10.09 2.34
N THR A 180 -8.95 -9.63 1.17
CA THR A 180 -9.03 -10.49 -0.01
C THR A 180 -8.17 -10.00 -1.17
N HIS A 181 -7.63 -8.78 -1.07
CA HIS A 181 -6.80 -8.15 -2.10
C HIS A 181 -7.52 -7.94 -3.45
N ILE A 182 -8.85 -8.14 -3.48
CA ILE A 182 -9.70 -7.94 -4.65
C ILE A 182 -9.94 -6.44 -4.85
N ILE A 183 -9.90 -5.98 -6.10
CA ILE A 183 -10.26 -4.61 -6.45
C ILE A 183 -11.80 -4.47 -6.45
N CYS A 184 -12.33 -3.49 -5.71
CA CYS A 184 -13.76 -3.31 -5.49
C CYS A 184 -14.14 -1.86 -5.14
N SER A 185 -15.43 -1.52 -5.24
CA SER A 185 -15.94 -0.19 -4.83
C SER A 185 -16.05 -0.03 -3.32
N ASN A 186 -16.21 -1.13 -2.57
CA ASN A 186 -16.38 -1.14 -1.11
C ASN A 186 -15.24 -1.91 -0.39
N PRO A 187 -13.98 -1.42 -0.43
CA PRO A 187 -12.81 -2.15 0.05
C PRO A 187 -12.73 -2.40 1.57
N THR A 188 -13.69 -1.89 2.33
CA THR A 188 -13.84 -2.09 3.79
C THR A 188 -15.04 -2.97 4.15
N GLU A 189 -15.75 -3.56 3.18
CA GLU A 189 -16.91 -4.42 3.42
C GLU A 189 -16.50 -5.71 4.16
N PRO A 190 -16.94 -5.95 5.40
CA PRO A 190 -16.58 -7.17 6.13
C PRO A 190 -17.19 -8.44 5.52
N ASP A 191 -18.38 -8.34 4.92
CA ASP A 191 -19.07 -9.48 4.33
C ASP A 191 -18.65 -9.68 2.87
N VAL A 192 -17.78 -10.66 2.64
CA VAL A 192 -17.29 -11.04 1.30
C VAL A 192 -18.41 -11.24 0.28
N SER A 193 -19.60 -11.71 0.69
CA SER A 193 -20.71 -11.90 -0.24
C SER A 193 -21.29 -10.57 -0.77
N LYS A 194 -21.08 -9.47 -0.05
CA LYS A 194 -21.50 -8.12 -0.43
C LYS A 194 -20.41 -7.32 -1.14
N LEU A 195 -19.25 -7.92 -1.38
CA LEU A 195 -18.16 -7.24 -2.07
C LEU A 195 -18.57 -6.89 -3.50
N GLU A 196 -18.41 -5.63 -3.89
CA GLU A 196 -18.75 -5.10 -5.20
C GLU A 196 -17.49 -5.07 -6.08
N VAL A 197 -17.21 -6.18 -6.76
CA VAL A 197 -15.95 -6.40 -7.49
C VAL A 197 -15.88 -5.57 -8.77
N TRP A 198 -14.70 -4.99 -9.01
CA TRP A 198 -14.41 -4.30 -10.26
C TRP A 198 -13.86 -5.24 -11.33
N ARG A 199 -14.42 -5.10 -12.52
CA ARG A 199 -13.83 -5.56 -13.78
C ARG A 199 -13.13 -4.40 -14.46
N ALA A 200 -12.42 -4.70 -15.54
CA ALA A 200 -11.74 -3.69 -16.35
C ALA A 200 -12.65 -2.54 -16.81
N LYS A 201 -13.95 -2.81 -17.09
CA LYS A 201 -14.90 -1.75 -17.46
C LYS A 201 -15.22 -0.82 -16.29
N ASP A 202 -15.34 -1.37 -15.09
CA ASP A 202 -15.68 -0.60 -13.89
C ASP A 202 -14.49 0.32 -13.53
N ILE A 203 -13.25 -0.14 -13.74
CA ILE A 203 -12.03 0.67 -13.64
C ILE A 203 -12.05 1.85 -14.64
N VAL A 204 -12.43 1.61 -15.89
CA VAL A 204 -12.52 2.65 -16.92
C VAL A 204 -13.52 3.73 -16.51
N GLU A 205 -14.70 3.31 -16.04
CA GLU A 205 -15.79 4.21 -15.65
C GLU A 205 -15.46 5.00 -14.38
N VAL A 206 -14.93 4.35 -13.35
CA VAL A 206 -14.70 4.99 -12.04
C VAL A 206 -13.43 5.82 -12.00
N LEU A 207 -12.35 5.35 -12.63
CA LEU A 207 -11.04 6.02 -12.59
C LEU A 207 -10.77 6.90 -13.82
N GLY A 208 -11.63 6.88 -14.84
CA GLY A 208 -11.53 7.78 -15.99
C GLY A 208 -10.38 7.47 -16.96
N TYR A 209 -9.81 6.26 -16.90
CA TYR A 209 -8.76 5.82 -17.82
C TYR A 209 -9.35 5.32 -19.14
N SER A 210 -8.61 5.48 -20.25
CA SER A 210 -9.06 4.91 -21.52
C SER A 210 -9.09 3.37 -21.47
N ARG A 211 -10.07 2.77 -22.16
CA ARG A 211 -10.20 1.30 -22.27
C ARG A 211 -8.92 0.63 -22.76
N ASN A 212 -8.26 1.22 -23.74
CA ASN A 212 -7.01 0.70 -24.31
C ASN A 212 -5.89 0.69 -23.27
N PHE A 213 -5.75 1.79 -22.52
CA PHE A 213 -4.77 1.88 -21.44
C PHE A 213 -5.05 0.84 -20.36
N VAL A 214 -6.26 0.77 -19.82
CA VAL A 214 -6.62 -0.19 -18.75
C VAL A 214 -6.35 -1.63 -19.19
N GLY A 215 -6.81 -2.02 -20.39
CA GLY A 215 -6.59 -3.38 -20.89
C GLY A 215 -5.11 -3.72 -21.16
N ALA A 216 -4.32 -2.76 -21.66
CA ALA A 216 -2.88 -2.97 -21.84
C ALA A 216 -2.15 -3.07 -20.49
N THR A 217 -2.44 -2.17 -19.56
CA THR A 217 -1.81 -2.09 -18.25
C THR A 217 -2.14 -3.32 -17.40
N LEU A 218 -3.40 -3.76 -17.34
CA LEU A 218 -3.78 -4.98 -16.59
C LEU A 218 -3.10 -6.24 -17.15
N ARG A 219 -2.99 -6.37 -18.47
CA ARG A 219 -2.23 -7.47 -19.09
C ARG A 219 -0.75 -7.43 -18.72
N LYS A 220 -0.17 -6.22 -18.65
CA LYS A 220 1.21 -6.04 -18.20
C LYS A 220 1.36 -6.34 -16.71
N PHE A 221 0.40 -5.94 -15.88
CA PHE A 221 0.39 -6.23 -14.45
C PHE A 221 0.34 -7.73 -14.20
N LYS A 222 -0.51 -8.46 -14.93
CA LYS A 222 -0.57 -9.92 -14.88
C LYS A 222 0.76 -10.58 -15.25
N ARG A 223 1.39 -10.15 -16.36
CA ARG A 223 2.68 -10.71 -16.80
C ARG A 223 3.82 -10.49 -15.82
N ASN A 224 3.77 -9.40 -15.04
CA ASN A 224 4.78 -9.05 -14.06
C ASN A 224 4.37 -9.39 -12.62
N GLU A 225 3.34 -10.22 -12.45
CA GLU A 225 2.87 -10.70 -11.14
C GLU A 225 2.51 -9.55 -10.17
N ILE A 226 1.95 -8.46 -10.70
CA ILE A 226 1.42 -7.32 -9.93
C ILE A 226 -0.05 -7.56 -9.59
N THR A 227 -0.77 -8.15 -10.54
CA THR A 227 -2.16 -8.58 -10.38
C THR A 227 -2.30 -10.05 -10.76
N MET A 228 -3.25 -10.73 -10.15
CA MET A 228 -3.75 -12.03 -10.59
C MET A 228 -5.22 -11.92 -10.99
N GLU A 229 -5.58 -12.63 -12.05
CA GLU A 229 -6.98 -12.79 -12.47
C GLU A 229 -7.43 -14.21 -12.13
N ILE A 230 -8.49 -14.32 -11.33
CA ILE A 230 -9.12 -15.60 -11.05
C ILE A 230 -10.34 -15.71 -11.95
N GLY A 231 -10.21 -16.50 -13.01
CA GLY A 231 -11.30 -16.80 -13.94
C GLY A 231 -12.36 -17.65 -13.25
N THR A 232 -13.57 -17.08 -13.12
CA THR A 232 -14.80 -17.81 -12.77
C THR A 232 -15.87 -17.45 -13.82
N ILE A 233 -17.16 -17.45 -13.49
CA ILE A 233 -18.18 -16.83 -14.37
C ILE A 233 -17.99 -15.30 -14.43
N ILE A 234 -17.32 -14.71 -13.43
CA ILE A 234 -16.88 -13.31 -13.40
C ILE A 234 -15.35 -13.29 -13.19
N ASP A 235 -14.63 -12.50 -14.00
CA ASP A 235 -13.19 -12.28 -13.80
C ASP A 235 -12.96 -11.38 -12.58
N VAL A 236 -12.22 -11.89 -11.60
CA VAL A 236 -11.84 -11.15 -10.38
C VAL A 236 -10.38 -10.73 -10.47
N ILE A 237 -10.11 -9.43 -10.35
CA ILE A 237 -8.76 -8.87 -10.35
C ILE A 237 -8.31 -8.67 -8.90
N CYS A 238 -7.17 -9.27 -8.54
CA CYS A 238 -6.57 -9.14 -7.21
C CYS A 238 -5.15 -8.59 -7.32
N LEU A 239 -4.72 -7.75 -6.38
CA LEU A 239 -3.30 -7.36 -6.28
C LEU A 239 -2.48 -8.46 -5.59
N ASP A 240 -1.22 -8.58 -6.01
CA ASP A 240 -0.24 -9.47 -5.39
C ASP A 240 -0.09 -9.16 -3.89
N PRO A 241 -0.38 -10.14 -2.99
CA PRO A 241 -0.20 -9.98 -1.55
C PRO A 241 1.25 -9.70 -1.11
N GLU A 242 2.25 -10.01 -1.96
CA GLU A 242 3.65 -9.64 -1.69
C GLU A 242 3.96 -8.18 -2.09
N LEU A 243 3.10 -7.54 -2.88
CA LEU A 243 3.23 -6.13 -3.27
C LEU A 243 2.52 -5.20 -2.27
N VAL A 244 1.34 -5.59 -1.80
CA VAL A 244 0.49 -4.78 -0.91
C VAL A 244 -0.17 -5.60 0.19
N HIS A 245 -0.48 -4.97 1.32
CA HIS A 245 -1.23 -5.62 2.39
C HIS A 245 -2.07 -4.62 3.18
N ARG A 246 -3.26 -5.02 3.65
CA ARG A 246 -4.14 -4.15 4.45
C ARG A 246 -4.47 -4.70 5.83
N SER A 247 -4.53 -6.02 6.00
CA SER A 247 -4.80 -6.65 7.30
C SER A 247 -3.52 -6.99 8.08
N ALA A 248 -3.64 -7.59 9.27
CA ALA A 248 -2.52 -8.18 10.00
C ALA A 248 -2.28 -9.66 9.67
N LYS A 249 -3.27 -10.32 9.05
CA LYS A 249 -3.25 -11.75 8.72
C LYS A 249 -2.80 -11.93 7.28
N GLU A 250 -1.80 -12.79 7.05
CA GLU A 250 -1.38 -13.16 5.69
C GLU A 250 -2.55 -13.79 4.91
N VAL A 251 -2.71 -13.35 3.67
CA VAL A 251 -3.76 -13.80 2.76
C VAL A 251 -3.15 -14.74 1.74
N THR A 252 -3.64 -15.98 1.67
CA THR A 252 -3.13 -16.99 0.74
C THR A 252 -3.93 -16.99 -0.57
N LEU A 253 -3.34 -17.54 -1.65
CA LEU A 253 -4.04 -17.74 -2.92
C LEU A 253 -5.31 -18.59 -2.77
N MET A 254 -5.34 -19.53 -1.81
CA MET A 254 -6.53 -20.34 -1.54
C MET A 254 -7.66 -19.49 -0.95
N ASP A 255 -7.34 -18.58 -0.02
CA ASP A 255 -8.31 -17.64 0.55
C ASP A 255 -8.95 -16.77 -0.54
N ILE A 256 -8.12 -16.21 -1.43
CA ILE A 256 -8.59 -15.37 -2.55
C ILE A 256 -9.52 -16.18 -3.48
N LYS A 257 -9.18 -17.44 -3.78
CA LYS A 257 -9.99 -18.31 -4.63
C LYS A 257 -11.33 -18.70 -4.01
N GLU A 258 -11.37 -18.94 -2.70
CA GLU A 258 -12.61 -19.23 -1.97
C GLU A 258 -13.55 -18.02 -1.97
N VAL A 259 -12.97 -16.84 -1.72
CA VAL A 259 -13.66 -15.55 -1.75
C VAL A 259 -14.25 -15.29 -3.13
N ALA A 260 -13.47 -15.47 -4.21
CA ALA A 260 -13.96 -15.31 -5.58
C ALA A 260 -15.18 -16.21 -5.90
N ARG A 261 -15.20 -17.45 -5.37
CA ARG A 261 -16.35 -18.35 -5.50
C ARG A 261 -17.59 -17.88 -4.72
N LYS A 262 -17.40 -17.31 -3.52
CA LYS A 262 -18.50 -16.78 -2.71
C LYS A 262 -19.12 -15.52 -3.32
N ILE A 263 -18.29 -14.62 -3.85
CA ILE A 263 -18.70 -13.42 -4.58
C ILE A 263 -19.57 -13.77 -5.77
N HIS A 264 -19.21 -14.84 -6.50
CA HIS A 264 -20.02 -15.33 -7.62
C HIS A 264 -21.46 -15.69 -7.22
N LEU A 265 -21.66 -16.24 -6.02
CA LEU A 265 -22.99 -16.62 -5.52
C LEU A 265 -23.84 -15.42 -5.08
N SER A 266 -23.31 -14.20 -5.09
CA SER A 266 -24.05 -13.01 -4.67
C SER A 266 -24.82 -12.34 -5.82
N SER A 267 -26.07 -12.01 -5.54
CA SER A 267 -27.05 -11.52 -6.52
C SER A 267 -26.75 -10.11 -7.05
N SER A 268 -26.01 -9.29 -6.28
CA SER A 268 -25.57 -7.94 -6.66
C SER A 268 -24.58 -7.97 -7.83
N ASN A 269 -23.55 -8.81 -7.74
CA ASN A 269 -22.53 -8.94 -8.78
C ASN A 269 -23.07 -9.57 -10.06
N TYR A 270 -24.00 -10.54 -9.94
CA TYR A 270 -24.66 -11.14 -11.10
C TYR A 270 -25.52 -10.13 -11.89
N ARG A 271 -26.21 -9.22 -11.18
CA ARG A 271 -26.99 -8.15 -11.83
C ARG A 271 -26.11 -7.11 -12.51
N ASN A 272 -25.00 -6.71 -11.88
CA ASN A 272 -24.03 -5.80 -12.50
C ASN A 272 -23.28 -6.46 -13.66
N ALA A 273 -23.13 -7.78 -13.66
CA ALA A 273 -22.55 -8.53 -14.77
C ALA A 273 -23.39 -8.45 -16.05
N ASN A 274 -24.72 -8.45 -15.91
CA ASN A 274 -25.69 -8.50 -17.01
C ASN A 274 -26.28 -7.14 -17.43
N LYS A 275 -25.91 -6.04 -16.78
CA LYS A 275 -26.20 -4.68 -17.29
C LYS A 275 -25.25 -4.40 -18.48
N LYS A 276 -25.83 -4.42 -19.68
CA LYS A 276 -25.21 -4.03 -20.95
C LYS A 276 -24.92 -2.53 -20.97
#